data_AF-T2IQC3-F1
#
_entry.id   AF-T2IQC3-F1
#
_cell.length_a   1.000
_cell.length_b   1.000
_cell.length_c   1.000
_cell.angle_alpha   90.00
_cell.angle_beta   90.00
_cell.angle_gamma   90.00
#
_symmetry.space_group_name_H-M   'P 1'
#
loop_
_entity.id
_entity.type
_entity.pdbx_description
1 polymer ?
#
loop_
_entity_poly.entity_id
_entity_poly.type
_entity_poly.pdbx_seq_one_letter_code
_entity_poly.pdbx_strand_id
1 'polypeptide(L)'
;MMSSDFSIPTETLIITVSASFQLGNYQIEVLEYLGYFTPNVHSFKVNFKSLSEEDQEHNETDASPLLGLLRVGEADSGLKRELDIRESLKSYGLIAPLITHTHLDSVLIDTTTKSPENDL
;
A
#
# COMPACT_ATOMS: atom_id res chain seq x y z
N MET A 1 42.43 6.41 -7.68
CA MET A 1 42.15 5.81 -6.35
C MET A 1 41.56 6.92 -5.50
N MET A 2 40.37 6.88 -4.94
CA MET A 2 39.24 5.95 -4.93
C MET A 2 38.01 6.86 -4.84
N SER A 3 36.99 6.66 -5.68
CA SER A 3 35.68 7.28 -5.50
C SER A 3 35.03 6.58 -4.32
N SER A 4 34.84 7.29 -3.20
CA SER A 4 33.97 6.82 -2.13
C SER A 4 32.53 7.17 -2.53
N ASP A 5 31.86 6.24 -3.20
CA ASP A 5 30.42 6.33 -3.38
C ASP A 5 29.78 6.19 -2.00
N PHE A 6 29.43 7.33 -1.42
CA PHE A 6 28.64 7.41 -0.21
C PHE A 6 27.22 7.01 -0.60
N SER A 7 26.89 5.72 -0.46
CA SER A 7 25.52 5.25 -0.66
C SER A 7 24.65 5.89 0.41
N ILE A 8 23.79 6.82 0.00
CA ILE A 8 22.70 7.35 0.82
C ILE A 8 21.87 6.12 1.24
N PRO A 9 21.50 5.96 2.53
CA PRO A 9 20.63 4.86 2.92
C PRO A 9 19.30 5.04 2.18
N THR A 10 19.03 4.13 1.24
CA THR A 10 17.72 3.97 0.65
C THR A 10 16.74 3.71 1.79
N GLU A 11 15.80 4.62 2.04
CA GLU A 11 14.80 4.45 3.10
C GLU A 11 13.96 3.20 2.79
N THR A 12 14.29 2.09 3.46
CA THR A 12 13.53 0.85 3.34
C THR A 12 12.20 1.01 4.05
N LEU A 13 11.10 0.91 3.32
CA LEU A 13 9.77 0.87 3.92
C LEU A 13 9.54 -0.51 4.53
N ILE A 14 9.22 -0.55 5.83
CA ILE A 14 8.85 -1.78 6.53
C ILE A 14 7.33 -1.85 6.66
N ILE A 15 6.73 -2.92 6.14
CA ILE A 15 5.29 -3.17 6.18
C ILE A 15 5.03 -4.35 7.10
N THR A 16 4.29 -4.09 8.18
CA THR A 16 3.85 -5.08 9.17
C THR A 16 2.48 -4.67 9.72
N VAL A 17 1.79 -5.56 10.43
CA VAL A 17 0.51 -5.22 11.07
C VAL A 17 0.73 -4.09 12.07
N SER A 18 -0.21 -3.13 12.10
CA SER A 18 -0.14 -1.88 12.85
C SER A 18 0.92 -0.88 12.38
N ALA A 19 1.66 -1.17 11.29
CA ALA A 19 2.53 -0.18 10.67
C ALA A 19 1.71 0.99 10.12
N SER A 20 2.24 2.20 10.28
CA SER A 20 1.64 3.42 9.74
C SER A 20 2.68 4.20 8.94
N PHE A 21 2.33 4.60 7.72
CA PHE A 21 3.23 5.31 6.82
C PHE A 21 2.45 6.17 5.82
N GLN A 22 3.15 7.13 5.22
CA GLN A 22 2.59 7.96 4.16
C GLN A 22 2.82 7.32 2.79
N LEU A 23 1.80 7.34 1.93
CA LEU A 23 1.86 6.92 0.55
C LEU A 23 1.21 7.98 -0.34
N GLY A 24 2.02 8.83 -0.96
CA GLY A 24 1.53 10.02 -1.66
C GLY A 24 0.82 10.97 -0.69
N ASN A 25 -0.42 11.35 -1.00
CA ASN A 25 -1.25 12.22 -0.15
C ASN A 25 -2.08 11.44 0.88
N TYR A 26 -1.79 10.16 1.11
CA TYR A 26 -2.57 9.33 2.03
C TYR A 26 -1.73 8.87 3.21
N GLN A 27 -2.30 8.94 4.41
CA GLN A 27 -1.78 8.23 5.57
C GLN A 27 -2.43 6.84 5.59
N ILE A 28 -1.59 5.81 5.60
CA ILE A 28 -1.98 4.40 5.62
C ILE A 28 -1.71 3.82 7.01
N GLU A 29 -2.60 2.97 7.48
CA GLU A 29 -2.43 2.11 8.66
C GLU A 29 -2.74 0.66 8.25
N VAL A 30 -1.81 -0.26 8.50
CA VAL A 30 -1.96 -1.68 8.17
C VAL A 30 -2.75 -2.38 9.27
N LEU A 31 -3.89 -2.97 8.93
CA LEU A 31 -4.75 -3.65 9.89
C LEU A 31 -4.52 -5.16 9.92
N GLU A 32 -4.34 -5.77 8.76
CA GLU A 32 -4.31 -7.23 8.64
C GLU A 32 -3.55 -7.65 7.38
N TYR A 33 -2.78 -8.73 7.48
CA TYR A 33 -2.17 -9.39 6.34
C TYR A 33 -3.12 -10.46 5.77
N LEU A 34 -3.51 -10.29 4.50
CA LEU A 34 -4.48 -11.15 3.82
C LEU A 34 -3.83 -12.26 2.98
N GLY A 35 -2.50 -12.30 2.90
CA GLY A 35 -1.78 -13.30 2.11
C GLY A 35 -1.59 -12.90 0.64
N TYR A 36 -1.53 -13.92 -0.24
CA TYR A 36 -1.30 -13.77 -1.67
C TYR A 36 -2.57 -14.12 -2.47
N PHE A 37 -3.26 -13.11 -3.01
CA PHE A 37 -4.31 -13.33 -4.01
C PHE A 37 -3.75 -13.48 -5.43
N THR A 38 -2.53 -12.98 -5.64
CA THR A 38 -1.77 -13.11 -6.88
C THR A 38 -0.36 -13.55 -6.49
N PRO A 39 0.29 -14.46 -7.24
CA PRO A 39 1.64 -14.93 -6.91
C PRO A 39 2.59 -13.75 -6.70
N ASN A 40 3.33 -13.79 -5.60
CA ASN A 40 4.33 -12.78 -5.21
C ASN A 40 3.77 -11.35 -5.02
N VAL A 41 2.45 -11.21 -4.81
CA VAL A 41 1.81 -9.94 -4.45
C VAL A 41 1.17 -10.08 -3.07
N HIS A 42 1.82 -9.50 -2.07
CA HIS A 42 1.31 -9.44 -0.71
C HIS A 42 0.12 -8.48 -0.64
N SER A 43 -0.92 -8.89 0.07
CA SER A 43 -2.15 -8.12 0.20
C SER A 43 -2.43 -7.82 1.66
N PHE A 44 -2.80 -6.58 1.95
CA PHE A 44 -3.10 -6.11 3.30
C PHE A 44 -4.42 -5.35 3.31
N LYS A 45 -5.21 -5.59 4.36
CA LYS A 45 -6.31 -4.71 4.70
C LYS A 45 -5.73 -3.49 5.41
N VAL A 46 -6.10 -2.30 4.96
CA VAL A 46 -5.60 -1.05 5.53
C VAL A 46 -6.74 -0.10 5.85
N ASN A 47 -6.51 0.75 6.84
CA ASN A 47 -7.19 2.02 6.95
C ASN A 47 -6.39 3.07 6.18
N PHE A 48 -7.06 4.01 5.54
CA PHE A 48 -6.41 5.17 4.96
C PHE A 48 -7.23 6.44 5.16
N LYS A 49 -6.52 7.57 5.19
CA LYS A 49 -7.10 8.92 5.22
C LYS A 49 -6.34 9.83 4.26
N SER A 50 -7.07 10.70 3.56
CA SER A 50 -6.41 11.72 2.74
C SER A 50 -5.83 12.82 3.63
N LEU A 51 -4.63 13.29 3.26
CA LEU A 51 -3.91 14.38 3.88
C LEU A 51 -4.14 15.71 3.15
N SER A 52 -4.77 15.71 1.97
CA SER A 52 -5.13 16.94 1.25
C SER A 52 -6.50 17.46 1.66
N GLU A 53 -6.59 18.77 1.89
CA GLU A 53 -7.82 19.46 2.31
C GLU A 53 -8.95 19.33 1.27
N GLU A 54 -8.61 19.35 -0.03
CA GLU A 54 -9.55 19.19 -1.16
C GLU A 54 -10.23 17.80 -1.17
N ASP A 55 -9.52 16.76 -0.73
CA ASP A 55 -10.06 15.39 -0.64
C ASP A 55 -10.87 15.16 0.64
N GLN A 56 -10.71 16.03 1.63
CA GLN A 56 -11.47 15.98 2.89
C GLN A 56 -12.86 16.62 2.73
N GLU A 57 -13.01 17.63 1.87
CA GLU A 57 -14.29 18.28 1.55
C GLU A 57 -15.28 17.34 0.82
N HIS A 58 -14.83 16.26 0.18
CA HIS A 58 -15.74 15.27 -0.41
C HIS A 58 -16.15 14.13 0.55
N ASN A 59 -15.55 14.07 1.74
CA ASN A 59 -15.90 13.12 2.80
C ASN A 59 -16.66 13.83 3.93
N GLU A 60 -17.69 14.63 3.57
CA GLU A 60 -18.58 15.32 4.52
C GLU A 60 -19.55 14.36 5.23
N THR A 61 -19.06 13.32 5.90
CA THR A 61 -19.80 12.71 7.03
C THR A 61 -18.81 11.89 7.84
N ASP A 62 -18.30 12.49 8.91
CA ASP A 62 -17.38 11.90 9.88
C ASP A 62 -16.03 11.45 9.30
N ALA A 63 -14.95 11.86 9.97
CA ALA A 63 -13.56 11.47 9.70
C ALA A 63 -13.32 9.97 10.00
N SER A 64 -14.15 9.09 9.44
CA SER A 64 -14.06 7.65 9.56
C SER A 64 -12.95 7.18 8.64
N PRO A 65 -11.97 6.40 9.13
CA PRO A 65 -10.93 5.86 8.28
C PRO A 65 -11.58 4.99 7.19
N LEU A 66 -11.18 5.24 5.93
CA LEU A 66 -11.66 4.46 4.80
C LEU A 66 -10.91 3.13 4.77
N LEU A 67 -11.63 2.04 4.53
CA LEU A 67 -11.02 0.73 4.35
C LEU A 67 -10.51 0.58 2.91
N GLY A 68 -9.28 0.10 2.79
CA GLY A 68 -8.60 -0.12 1.51
C GLY A 68 -7.88 -1.46 1.44
N LEU A 69 -7.44 -1.78 0.22
CA LEU A 69 -6.59 -2.93 -0.07
C LEU A 69 -5.22 -2.40 -0.52
N LEU A 70 -4.20 -2.60 0.31
CA LEU A 70 -2.81 -2.35 -0.07
C LEU A 70 -2.23 -3.62 -0.70
N ARG A 71 -1.57 -3.47 -1.85
CA ARG A 71 -0.92 -4.56 -2.56
C ARG A 71 0.53 -4.22 -2.83
N VAL A 72 1.42 -5.14 -2.49
CA VAL A 72 2.87 -4.94 -2.56
C VAL A 72 3.50 -6.11 -3.30
N GLY A 73 4.28 -5.81 -4.32
CA GLY A 73 4.95 -6.80 -5.16
C GLY A 73 6.02 -6.13 -6.01
N GLU A 74 6.78 -6.94 -6.73
CA GLU A 74 7.84 -6.47 -7.61
C GLU A 74 7.31 -5.65 -8.80
N ALA A 75 8.15 -4.79 -9.36
CA ALA A 75 7.79 -3.93 -10.49
C ALA A 75 7.33 -4.70 -11.74
N ASP A 76 7.84 -5.92 -11.94
CA ASP A 76 7.47 -6.82 -13.05
C ASP A 76 6.51 -7.95 -12.63
N SER A 77 5.85 -7.80 -11.47
CA SER A 77 4.90 -8.78 -10.95
C SER A 77 3.50 -8.64 -11.56
N GLY A 78 2.54 -9.42 -11.04
CA GLY A 78 1.12 -9.29 -11.39
C GLY A 78 0.54 -7.87 -11.20
N LEU A 79 1.18 -7.02 -10.38
CA LEU A 79 0.79 -5.61 -10.24
C LEU A 79 0.98 -4.81 -11.52
N LYS A 80 2.05 -5.05 -12.29
CA LYS A 80 2.26 -4.38 -13.58
C LYS A 80 1.11 -4.65 -14.54
N ARG A 81 0.77 -5.95 -14.68
CA ARG A 81 -0.34 -6.38 -15.52
C ARG A 81 -1.66 -5.76 -15.07
N GLU A 82 -1.89 -5.64 -13.77
CA GLU A 82 -3.08 -4.97 -13.25
C GLU A 82 -3.11 -3.49 -13.61
N LEU A 83 -1.99 -2.77 -13.49
CA LEU A 83 -1.88 -1.37 -13.90
C LEU A 83 -2.16 -1.21 -15.41
N ASP A 84 -1.57 -2.07 -16.24
CA ASP A 84 -1.79 -2.07 -17.69
C ASP A 84 -3.27 -2.33 -18.05
N ILE A 85 -3.93 -3.24 -17.33
CA ILE A 85 -5.36 -3.53 -17.50
C ILE A 85 -6.20 -2.32 -17.07
N ARG A 86 -5.91 -1.70 -15.92
CA ARG A 86 -6.61 -0.51 -15.44
C ARG A 86 -6.46 0.64 -16.44
N GLU A 87 -5.27 0.81 -17.02
CA GLU A 87 -5.02 1.81 -18.03
C GLU A 87 -5.78 1.53 -19.33
N SER A 88 -5.85 0.26 -19.75
CA SER A 88 -6.58 -0.13 -20.95
C SER A 88 -8.10 -0.02 -20.78
N LEU A 89 -8.59 -0.22 -19.56
CA LEU A 89 -10.01 -0.31 -19.26
C LEU A 89 -10.63 0.99 -18.74
N LYS A 90 -9.82 2.01 -18.37
CA LYS A 90 -10.03 3.42 -17.88
C LYS A 90 -11.41 3.87 -17.36
N SER A 91 -12.51 3.27 -17.78
CA SER A 91 -13.91 3.60 -17.52
C SER A 91 -14.79 2.41 -17.13
N TYR A 92 -14.28 1.17 -17.12
CA TYR A 92 -15.06 0.01 -16.66
C TYR A 92 -15.06 -0.07 -15.12
N GLY A 93 -16.18 0.32 -14.51
CA GLY A 93 -16.41 0.34 -13.06
C GLY A 93 -16.45 -1.02 -12.35
N LEU A 94 -15.86 -2.07 -12.94
CA LEU A 94 -15.76 -3.41 -12.34
C LEU A 94 -14.52 -3.59 -11.47
N ILE A 95 -13.56 -2.65 -11.54
CA ILE A 95 -12.34 -2.68 -10.73
C ILE A 95 -12.43 -1.55 -9.71
N ALA A 96 -12.29 -1.87 -8.42
CA ALA A 96 -12.26 -0.86 -7.36
C ALA A 96 -11.23 0.24 -7.69
N PRO A 97 -11.53 1.53 -7.39
CA PRO A 97 -10.66 2.64 -7.75
C PRO A 97 -9.21 2.43 -7.28
N LEU A 98 -8.24 2.69 -8.16
CA LEU A 98 -6.84 2.80 -7.75
C LEU A 98 -6.64 4.20 -7.20
N ILE A 99 -6.52 4.31 -5.89
CA ILE A 99 -6.44 5.59 -5.18
C ILE A 99 -5.03 6.18 -5.29
N THR A 100 -4.01 5.35 -5.12
CA THR A 100 -2.60 5.75 -5.20
C THR A 100 -1.72 4.55 -5.52
N HIS A 101 -0.55 4.79 -6.10
CA HIS A 101 0.52 3.80 -6.23
C HIS A 101 1.89 4.50 -6.26
N THR A 102 2.95 3.77 -5.90
CA THR A 102 4.33 4.26 -5.98
C THR A 102 5.28 3.10 -6.29
N HIS A 103 6.50 3.43 -6.68
CA HIS A 103 7.62 2.50 -6.76
C HIS A 103 8.66 2.89 -5.71
N LEU A 104 9.11 1.92 -4.93
CA LEU A 104 10.18 2.08 -3.95
C LEU A 104 11.28 1.07 -4.24
N ASP A 105 12.53 1.48 -4.03
CA ASP A 105 13.71 0.65 -4.27
C ASP A 105 13.84 -0.49 -3.25
N SER A 106 13.31 -0.31 -2.04
CA SER A 106 13.42 -1.28 -0.95
C SER A 106 12.16 -1.29 -0.08
N VAL A 107 11.51 -2.46 -0.04
CA VAL A 107 10.37 -2.72 0.84
C VAL A 107 10.60 -4.05 1.55
N LEU A 108 10.50 -4.05 2.87
CA LEU A 108 10.55 -5.26 3.70
C LEU A 108 9.15 -5.56 4.23
N ILE A 109 8.72 -6.79 4.05
CA ILE A 109 7.42 -7.25 4.52
C ILE A 109 7.65 -8.21 5.68
N ASP A 110 7.20 -7.80 6.86
CA ASP A 110 7.23 -8.62 8.05
C ASP A 110 5.83 -9.14 8.36
N THR A 111 5.62 -10.44 8.11
CA THR A 111 4.36 -11.13 8.37
C THR A 111 4.40 -11.94 9.68
N THR A 112 5.43 -11.78 10.51
CA THR A 112 5.64 -12.60 11.71
C THR A 112 4.76 -12.19 12.89
N THR A 113 4.20 -10.99 12.85
CA THR A 113 3.21 -10.52 13.82
C THR A 113 1.86 -11.18 13.53
N LYS A 114 1.58 -12.29 14.22
CA LYS A 114 0.22 -12.81 14.32
C LYS A 114 -0.67 -11.70 14.91
N SER A 115 -1.80 -11.43 14.26
CA SER A 115 -2.91 -10.73 14.89
C SER A 115 -3.15 -11.37 16.27
N PRO A 116 -3.47 -10.61 17.34
CA PRO A 116 -3.92 -11.19 18.59
C PRO A 116 -5.28 -11.87 18.35
N GLU A 117 -5.26 -13.09 17.81
CA GLU A 117 -6.41 -13.97 17.72
C GLU A 117 -6.72 -14.45 19.14
N ASN A 118 -7.86 -13.98 19.65
CA ASN A 118 -8.71 -14.59 20.67
C ASN A 118 -8.22 -15.95 21.22
N ASP A 119 -7.51 -15.91 22.35
CA ASP A 119 -7.50 -17.04 23.28
C ASP A 119 -8.88 -17.07 23.97
N LEU A 120 -9.74 -17.97 23.49
CA LEU A 120 -11.00 -18.40 24.12
C LEU A 120 -10.72 -19.26 25.36
#